data_AF-A0A6A5VFX1-F1
#
_entry.id   AF-A0A6A5VFX1-F1
#
_cell.length_a   1.000
_cell.length_b   1.000
_cell.length_c   1.000
_cell.angle_alpha   90.00
_cell.angle_beta   90.00
_cell.angle_gamma   90.00
#
_symmetry.space_group_name_H-M   'P 1'
#
loop_
_entity.id
_entity.type
_entity.pdbx_description
1 polymer ?
#
loop_
_entity_poly.entity_id
_entity_poly.type
_entity_poly.pdbx_seq_one_letter_code
_entity_poly.pdbx_strand_id
1 'polypeptide(L)'
;MSEQHHECLNELISRFQERLALYGCTSGVGPYIGQPLENEVIPMLAIERWATSPDQLDERSYHRLRRALQLTSLFLTEYSTLGWFCHYTFGQRKKNSSGQTYISPTEYARTAEAREKVKRNIRALTSHEHNDCYGMTYSSKRSLPFFHRFWEHDWPETPSDRRRHPVVVMHNDFSKYFSQQDLRNADRDVWLRTQFLFATTLVHEIAHAYSMWLEKDHYEPLWSREDREAELGFSWENETLGYICNPLFHTITGCEMLLSMKAVSYEYNDQQPGIVRKLIGQHPLHFHYRTTAEAASTLVSPLVRIGSGLLRHMP
;
A
#
# COMPACT_ATOMS: atom_id res chain seq x y z
N MET A 1 -10.88 30.26 -13.64
CA MET A 1 -10.71 28.81 -13.38
C MET A 1 -11.91 28.14 -14.02
N SER A 2 -11.73 27.25 -14.99
CA SER A 2 -12.85 26.77 -15.81
C SER A 2 -13.78 25.88 -14.99
N GLU A 3 -15.09 26.01 -15.23
CA GLU A 3 -16.15 25.10 -14.74
C GLU A 3 -15.74 23.63 -14.82
N GLN A 4 -14.99 23.26 -15.86
CA GLN A 4 -14.49 21.91 -16.12
C GLN A 4 -13.80 21.22 -14.93
N HIS A 5 -13.06 21.93 -14.09
CA HIS A 5 -12.35 21.29 -12.98
C HIS A 5 -13.27 20.95 -11.80
N HIS A 6 -14.28 21.78 -11.56
CA HIS A 6 -15.29 21.53 -10.52
C HIS A 6 -16.23 20.41 -10.97
N GLU A 7 -16.57 20.38 -12.26
CA GLU A 7 -17.31 19.27 -12.89
C GLU A 7 -16.56 17.94 -12.73
N CYS A 8 -15.25 17.91 -12.96
CA CYS A 8 -14.46 16.67 -12.82
C CYS A 8 -14.47 16.09 -11.39
N LEU A 9 -14.31 16.94 -10.36
CA LEU A 9 -14.35 16.47 -8.97
C LEU A 9 -15.76 15.99 -8.57
N ASN A 10 -16.80 16.74 -8.97
CA ASN A 10 -18.18 16.35 -8.71
C ASN A 10 -18.55 15.05 -9.44
N GLU A 11 -18.06 14.85 -10.66
CA GLU A 11 -18.22 13.61 -11.41
C GLU A 11 -17.53 12.44 -10.70
N LEU A 12 -16.30 12.63 -10.19
CA LEU A 12 -15.57 11.59 -9.47
C LEU A 12 -16.28 11.20 -8.17
N ILE A 13 -16.78 12.18 -7.41
CA ILE A 13 -17.59 11.95 -6.21
C ILE A 13 -18.91 11.23 -6.56
N SER A 14 -19.61 11.66 -7.62
CA SER A 14 -20.86 11.03 -8.07
C SER A 14 -20.63 9.57 -8.47
N ARG A 15 -19.60 9.29 -9.28
CA ARG A 15 -19.24 7.92 -9.68
C ARG A 15 -18.87 7.05 -8.48
N PHE A 16 -18.18 7.61 -7.49
CA PHE A 16 -17.87 6.90 -6.26
C PHE A 16 -19.16 6.55 -5.47
N GLN A 17 -20.07 7.51 -5.32
CA GLN A 17 -21.36 7.30 -4.66
C GLN A 17 -22.25 6.29 -5.40
N GLU A 18 -22.29 6.34 -6.74
CA GLU A 18 -23.00 5.38 -7.58
C GLU A 18 -22.42 3.96 -7.44
N ARG A 19 -21.09 3.83 -7.41
CA ARG A 19 -20.43 2.54 -7.15
C ARG A 19 -20.78 2.01 -5.77
N LEU A 20 -20.67 2.86 -4.73
CA LEU A 20 -21.11 2.50 -3.39
C LEU A 20 -22.57 2.03 -3.39
N ALA A 21 -23.45 2.69 -4.14
CA ALA A 21 -24.85 2.29 -4.25
C ALA A 21 -25.04 0.95 -4.96
N LEU A 22 -24.34 0.74 -6.08
CA LEU A 22 -24.34 -0.50 -6.85
C LEU A 22 -23.87 -1.69 -6.01
N TYR A 23 -22.91 -1.47 -5.11
CA TYR A 23 -22.42 -2.49 -4.18
C TYR A 23 -23.28 -2.63 -2.91
N GLY A 24 -24.41 -1.93 -2.81
CA GLY A 24 -25.33 -2.02 -1.68
C GLY A 24 -24.90 -1.25 -0.43
N CYS A 25 -23.96 -0.30 -0.56
CA CYS A 25 -23.40 0.46 0.55
C CYS A 25 -24.20 1.73 0.92
N THR A 26 -25.20 2.16 0.13
CA THR A 26 -25.88 3.46 0.29
C THR A 26 -27.33 3.40 0.80
N SER A 27 -27.86 2.22 1.13
CA SER A 27 -29.24 2.09 1.59
C SER A 27 -29.43 2.62 3.01
N GLY A 28 -29.51 3.94 3.18
CA GLY A 28 -30.30 4.75 4.16
C GLY A 28 -30.17 4.51 5.67
N VAL A 29 -29.65 3.36 6.08
CA VAL A 29 -29.28 2.92 7.41
C VAL A 29 -27.88 2.34 7.20
N GLY A 30 -26.90 3.22 6.94
CA GLY A 30 -25.54 2.78 6.60
C GLY A 30 -25.02 1.89 7.74
N PRO A 31 -24.81 0.58 7.54
CA PRO A 31 -24.85 -0.31 8.69
C PRO A 31 -23.62 -0.22 9.62
N TYR A 32 -22.59 0.60 9.31
CA TYR A 32 -21.30 0.48 9.97
C TYR A 32 -20.48 1.77 10.14
N ILE A 33 -21.05 2.98 10.05
CA ILE A 33 -20.28 4.17 10.47
C ILE A 33 -20.11 4.12 11.99
N GLY A 34 -18.93 3.71 12.44
CA GLY A 34 -18.56 3.62 13.85
C GLY A 34 -18.55 2.22 14.46
N GLN A 35 -18.91 1.17 13.70
CA GLN A 35 -18.68 -0.20 14.19
C GLN A 35 -17.20 -0.57 14.03
N PRO A 36 -16.58 -1.18 15.05
CA PRO A 36 -15.20 -1.63 14.96
C PRO A 36 -15.06 -2.73 13.91
N LEU A 37 -13.86 -2.83 13.29
CA LEU A 37 -13.53 -3.97 12.42
C LEU A 37 -13.47 -5.25 13.26
N GLU A 38 -14.47 -6.11 13.13
CA GLU A 38 -14.59 -7.35 13.92
C GLU A 38 -14.19 -8.61 13.15
N ASN A 39 -13.91 -8.49 11.84
CA ASN A 39 -13.48 -9.63 11.05
C ASN A 39 -12.16 -10.23 11.57
N GLU A 40 -11.98 -11.51 11.32
CA GLU A 40 -10.72 -12.19 11.63
C GLU A 40 -9.62 -11.73 10.67
N VAL A 41 -8.39 -11.78 11.17
CA VAL A 41 -7.19 -11.64 10.32
C VAL A 41 -7.01 -12.95 9.57
N ILE A 42 -6.92 -12.91 8.24
CA ILE A 42 -6.77 -14.13 7.43
C ILE A 42 -5.44 -14.84 7.75
N PRO A 43 -5.38 -16.19 7.59
CA PRO A 43 -4.20 -16.96 8.01
C PRO A 43 -2.86 -16.54 7.39
N MET A 44 -2.86 -15.96 6.18
CA MET A 44 -1.61 -15.49 5.55
C MET A 44 -1.00 -14.27 6.25
N LEU A 45 -1.81 -13.52 7.02
CA LEU A 45 -1.42 -12.33 7.77
C LEU A 45 -1.22 -12.61 9.26
N ALA A 46 -1.45 -13.84 9.71
CA ALA A 46 -1.27 -14.26 11.10
C ALA A 46 0.20 -14.03 11.54
N ILE A 47 0.43 -13.74 12.83
CA ILE A 47 1.76 -13.38 13.35
C ILE A 47 2.83 -14.46 13.05
N GLU A 48 2.42 -15.73 13.00
CA GLU A 48 3.29 -16.88 12.70
C GLU A 48 3.73 -16.92 11.22
N ARG A 49 3.20 -16.03 10.37
CA ARG A 49 3.62 -15.85 8.98
C ARG A 49 4.64 -14.73 8.78
N TRP A 50 5.07 -14.10 9.87
CA TRP A 50 6.06 -13.03 9.86
C TRP A 50 7.43 -13.60 10.21
N ALA A 51 8.49 -12.96 9.72
CA ALA A 51 9.83 -13.33 10.13
C ALA A 51 10.08 -12.88 11.58
N THR A 52 10.90 -13.62 12.34
CA THR A 52 11.03 -13.45 13.80
C THR A 52 12.36 -12.87 14.27
N SER A 53 13.14 -12.23 13.38
CA SER A 53 14.45 -11.66 13.75
C SER A 53 14.32 -10.41 14.65
N PRO A 54 15.36 -9.99 15.40
CA PRO A 54 15.28 -8.93 16.42
C PRO A 54 14.75 -7.56 15.97
N ASP A 55 14.79 -7.27 14.67
CA ASP A 55 14.28 -6.02 14.08
C ASP A 55 12.93 -6.19 13.39
N GLN A 56 12.27 -7.33 13.57
CA GLN A 56 10.95 -7.63 13.02
C GLN A 56 9.84 -7.24 13.98
N LEU A 57 8.61 -7.35 13.47
CA LEU A 57 7.41 -7.08 14.21
C LEU A 57 7.29 -8.00 15.44
N ASP A 58 7.29 -7.41 16.63
CA ASP A 58 6.98 -8.13 17.87
C ASP A 58 5.45 -8.28 18.07
N GLU A 59 5.05 -9.15 19.00
CA GLU A 59 3.63 -9.39 19.32
C GLU A 59 2.89 -8.11 19.70
N ARG A 60 3.57 -7.19 20.38
CA ARG A 60 3.02 -5.89 20.76
C ARG A 60 2.70 -5.02 19.54
N SER A 61 3.62 -4.95 18.58
CA SER A 61 3.44 -4.18 17.35
C SER A 61 2.40 -4.85 16.44
N TYR A 62 2.36 -6.18 16.40
CA TYR A 62 1.29 -6.95 15.75
C TYR A 62 -0.10 -6.60 16.28
N HIS A 63 -0.27 -6.56 17.60
CA HIS A 63 -1.55 -6.17 18.20
C HIS A 63 -1.96 -4.74 17.83
N ARG A 64 -1.00 -3.83 17.64
CA ARG A 64 -1.26 -2.46 17.19
C ARG A 64 -1.60 -2.39 15.71
N LEU A 65 -1.01 -3.25 14.87
CA LEU A 65 -1.34 -3.41 13.47
C LEU A 65 -2.68 -4.12 13.22
N ARG A 66 -3.25 -4.78 14.24
CA ARG A 66 -4.43 -5.63 14.09
C ARG A 66 -5.55 -4.99 13.27
N ARG A 67 -5.83 -3.70 13.45
CA ARG A 67 -6.88 -3.00 12.66
C ARG A 67 -6.53 -2.90 11.18
N ALA A 68 -5.29 -2.56 10.83
CA ALA A 68 -4.85 -2.58 9.45
C ALA A 68 -4.89 -4.00 8.87
N LEU A 69 -4.43 -5.01 9.62
CA LEU A 69 -4.47 -6.41 9.16
C LEU A 69 -5.90 -6.93 8.96
N GLN A 70 -6.85 -6.51 9.80
CA GLN A 70 -8.28 -6.77 9.63
C GLN A 70 -8.81 -6.09 8.37
N LEU A 71 -8.44 -4.83 8.12
CA LEU A 71 -8.83 -4.12 6.91
C LEU A 71 -8.25 -4.77 5.64
N THR A 72 -6.96 -5.13 5.65
CA THR A 72 -6.31 -5.90 4.58
C THR A 72 -7.04 -7.23 4.35
N SER A 73 -7.44 -7.91 5.42
CA SER A 73 -8.23 -9.14 5.33
C SER A 73 -9.56 -8.91 4.62
N LEU A 74 -10.26 -7.80 4.89
CA LEU A 74 -11.48 -7.44 4.16
C LEU A 74 -11.19 -7.15 2.68
N PHE A 75 -10.17 -6.33 2.38
CA PHE A 75 -9.77 -6.06 0.99
C PHE A 75 -9.45 -7.34 0.20
N LEU A 76 -8.98 -8.38 0.86
CA LEU A 76 -8.62 -9.66 0.24
C LEU A 76 -9.75 -10.70 0.23
N THR A 77 -10.88 -10.44 0.89
CA THR A 77 -11.96 -11.44 1.03
C THR A 77 -13.34 -10.93 0.66
N GLU A 78 -13.56 -9.62 0.65
CA GLU A 78 -14.84 -9.02 0.29
C GLU A 78 -15.13 -9.12 -1.20
N TYR A 79 -16.40 -9.34 -1.54
CA TYR A 79 -16.81 -9.59 -2.93
C TYR A 79 -16.54 -8.40 -3.87
N SER A 80 -16.67 -7.18 -3.34
CA SER A 80 -16.47 -5.94 -4.09
C SER A 80 -15.00 -5.73 -4.48
N THR A 81 -14.06 -6.11 -3.62
CA THR A 81 -12.62 -5.92 -3.84
C THR A 81 -11.96 -7.09 -4.56
N LEU A 82 -12.53 -8.29 -4.46
CA LEU A 82 -12.07 -9.48 -5.18
C LEU A 82 -12.20 -9.40 -6.69
N GLY A 83 -13.00 -8.46 -7.21
CA GLY A 83 -13.16 -8.23 -8.65
C GLY A 83 -11.81 -8.01 -9.35
N TRP A 84 -10.89 -7.29 -8.69
CA TRP A 84 -9.56 -7.03 -9.22
C TRP A 84 -8.78 -8.34 -9.45
N PHE A 85 -8.66 -9.16 -8.40
CA PHE A 85 -7.94 -10.44 -8.45
C PHE A 85 -8.60 -11.44 -9.42
N CYS A 86 -9.93 -11.42 -9.56
CA CYS A 86 -10.64 -12.28 -10.52
C CYS A 86 -10.32 -11.90 -11.97
N HIS A 87 -10.32 -10.61 -12.28
CA HIS A 87 -9.91 -10.12 -13.59
C HIS A 87 -8.45 -10.47 -13.88
N TYR A 88 -7.54 -10.29 -12.92
CA TYR A 88 -6.15 -10.68 -13.09
C TYR A 88 -6.00 -12.19 -13.36
N THR A 89 -6.69 -13.03 -12.58
CA THR A 89 -6.58 -14.49 -12.68
C THR A 89 -7.17 -15.02 -13.97
N PHE A 90 -8.39 -14.59 -14.32
CA PHE A 90 -9.19 -15.19 -15.39
C PHE A 90 -9.33 -14.31 -16.64
N GLY A 91 -8.71 -13.13 -16.65
CA GLY A 91 -8.65 -12.25 -17.80
C GLY A 91 -7.82 -12.85 -18.93
N GLN A 92 -8.16 -12.47 -20.15
CA GLN A 92 -7.44 -12.87 -21.35
C GLN A 92 -6.24 -11.96 -21.56
N ARG A 93 -5.02 -12.53 -21.57
CA ARG A 93 -3.81 -11.78 -21.88
C ARG A 93 -3.77 -11.48 -23.38
N LYS A 94 -3.64 -10.20 -23.74
CA LYS A 94 -3.57 -9.71 -25.12
C LYS A 94 -2.37 -8.78 -25.27
N LYS A 95 -1.92 -8.54 -26.51
CA LYS A 95 -0.89 -7.53 -26.79
C LYS A 95 -1.51 -6.27 -27.38
N ASN A 96 -1.07 -5.10 -26.93
CA ASN A 96 -1.43 -3.82 -27.55
C ASN A 96 -0.54 -3.56 -28.78
N SER A 97 -0.67 -2.38 -29.40
CA SER A 97 0.11 -1.99 -30.59
C SER A 97 1.60 -1.78 -30.32
N SER A 98 2.01 -1.52 -29.07
CA SER A 98 3.43 -1.45 -28.67
C SER A 98 4.02 -2.81 -28.32
N GLY A 99 3.23 -3.88 -28.37
CA GLY A 99 3.65 -5.25 -28.02
C GLY A 99 3.61 -5.57 -26.53
N GLN A 100 3.18 -4.63 -25.68
CA GLN A 100 3.00 -4.86 -24.24
C GLN A 100 1.76 -5.73 -23.99
N THR A 101 1.89 -6.65 -23.02
CA THR A 101 0.77 -7.49 -22.59
C THR A 101 -0.18 -6.69 -21.71
N TYR A 102 -1.48 -6.82 -21.94
CA TYR A 102 -2.54 -6.28 -21.08
C TYR A 102 -3.58 -7.36 -20.76
N ILE A 103 -4.40 -7.12 -19.73
CA ILE A 103 -5.46 -8.04 -19.32
C ILE A 103 -6.82 -7.55 -19.85
N SER A 104 -7.49 -8.41 -20.62
CA SER A 104 -8.85 -8.16 -21.12
C SER A 104 -9.85 -8.91 -20.25
N PRO A 105 -11.00 -8.30 -19.87
CA PRO A 105 -11.98 -8.97 -19.03
C PRO A 105 -12.60 -10.19 -19.73
N THR A 106 -13.01 -11.18 -18.95
CA THR A 106 -13.79 -12.34 -19.39
C THR A 106 -15.09 -12.44 -18.60
N GLU A 107 -16.10 -13.14 -19.14
CA GLU A 107 -17.36 -13.35 -18.42
C GLU A 107 -17.15 -14.18 -17.15
N TYR A 108 -16.31 -15.22 -17.20
CA TYR A 108 -16.01 -16.07 -16.05
C TYR A 108 -15.44 -15.27 -14.87
N ALA A 109 -14.58 -14.28 -15.13
CA ALA A 109 -14.00 -13.42 -14.09
C ALA A 109 -15.06 -12.68 -13.24
N ARG A 110 -16.29 -12.52 -13.74
CA ARG A 110 -17.39 -11.83 -13.04
C ARG A 110 -18.26 -12.77 -12.20
N THR A 111 -18.05 -14.08 -12.29
CA THR A 111 -18.88 -15.09 -11.62
C THR A 111 -18.57 -15.22 -10.13
N ALA A 112 -19.49 -15.78 -9.34
CA ALA A 112 -19.23 -16.10 -7.93
C ALA A 112 -18.17 -17.22 -7.79
N GLU A 113 -18.16 -18.17 -8.73
CA GLU A 113 -17.21 -19.29 -8.73
C GLU A 113 -15.76 -18.81 -8.87
N ALA A 114 -15.50 -17.86 -9.79
CA ALA A 114 -14.19 -17.22 -9.93
C ALA A 114 -13.72 -16.60 -8.61
N ARG A 115 -14.60 -15.88 -7.90
CA ARG A 115 -14.29 -15.25 -6.62
C ARG A 115 -13.92 -16.28 -5.55
N GLU A 116 -14.66 -17.39 -5.45
CA GLU A 116 -14.35 -18.46 -4.50
C GLU A 116 -13.02 -19.16 -4.82
N LYS A 117 -12.67 -19.30 -6.11
CA LYS A 117 -11.36 -19.81 -6.52
C LYS A 117 -10.24 -18.83 -6.14
N VAL A 118 -10.44 -17.53 -6.34
CA VAL A 118 -9.47 -16.50 -5.93
C VAL A 118 -9.28 -16.47 -4.41
N LYS A 119 -10.36 -16.52 -3.61
CA LYS A 119 -10.25 -16.59 -2.14
C LYS A 119 -9.38 -17.76 -1.69
N ARG A 120 -9.56 -18.93 -2.30
CA ARG A 120 -8.73 -20.11 -2.02
C ARG A 120 -7.26 -19.88 -2.40
N ASN A 121 -7.00 -19.23 -3.52
CA ASN A 121 -5.64 -18.88 -3.95
C ASN A 121 -4.97 -17.89 -2.98
N ILE A 122 -5.67 -16.82 -2.58
CA ILE A 122 -5.16 -15.83 -1.64
C ILE A 122 -4.80 -16.48 -0.30
N ARG A 123 -5.65 -17.39 0.21
CA ARG A 123 -5.35 -18.15 1.44
C ARG A 123 -4.10 -19.02 1.35
N ALA A 124 -3.64 -19.34 0.14
CA ALA A 124 -2.42 -20.13 -0.08
C ALA A 124 -1.16 -19.27 -0.26
N LEU A 125 -1.28 -17.93 -0.32
CA LEU A 125 -0.13 -17.03 -0.33
C LEU A 125 0.52 -16.90 1.06
N THR A 126 1.80 -16.53 1.06
CA THR A 126 2.60 -16.18 2.25
C THR A 126 3.23 -14.80 2.02
N SER A 127 3.38 -13.96 3.06
CA SER A 127 3.89 -12.57 2.97
C SER A 127 4.84 -12.24 4.14
N HIS A 128 5.86 -11.38 3.97
CA HIS A 128 6.83 -10.99 5.04
C HIS A 128 7.10 -9.45 5.08
N GLU A 129 8.18 -8.95 5.71
CA GLU A 129 8.47 -7.49 5.90
C GLU A 129 9.96 -7.04 5.72
N HIS A 130 10.22 -5.71 5.49
CA HIS A 130 11.50 -4.90 5.57
C HIS A 130 12.10 -4.16 4.32
N ASN A 131 11.89 -2.84 4.05
CA ASN A 131 12.72 -2.09 3.04
C ASN A 131 12.62 -0.54 3.03
N ASP A 132 13.21 0.10 1.99
CA ASP A 132 13.36 1.54 1.72
C ASP A 132 12.25 2.21 0.86
N CYS A 133 11.27 1.42 0.38
CA CYS A 133 9.98 1.89 -0.16
C CYS A 133 8.85 1.48 0.83
N TYR A 134 7.66 2.11 0.80
CA TYR A 134 6.56 1.79 1.75
C TYR A 134 6.25 0.29 1.83
N GLY A 135 6.34 -0.38 0.68
CA GLY A 135 6.37 -1.82 0.53
C GLY A 135 7.29 -2.20 -0.63
N MET A 136 7.65 -3.46 -0.68
CA MET A 136 8.25 -4.12 -1.85
C MET A 136 7.85 -5.58 -1.90
N THR A 137 7.90 -6.16 -3.09
CA THR A 137 7.64 -7.58 -3.30
C THR A 137 8.79 -8.24 -4.04
N TYR A 138 9.21 -9.39 -3.51
CA TYR A 138 10.28 -10.21 -4.07
C TYR A 138 9.76 -11.58 -4.47
N SER A 139 10.29 -12.16 -5.54
CA SER A 139 9.86 -13.49 -6.00
C SER A 139 10.25 -14.64 -5.06
N SER A 140 11.21 -14.42 -4.15
CA SER A 140 11.66 -15.39 -3.15
C SER A 140 12.40 -14.73 -2.00
N LYS A 141 12.46 -15.38 -0.82
CA LYS A 141 13.28 -14.92 0.31
C LYS A 141 14.76 -14.72 -0.03
N ARG A 142 15.31 -15.57 -0.91
CA ARG A 142 16.72 -15.49 -1.37
C ARG A 142 16.99 -14.26 -2.24
N SER A 143 15.96 -13.63 -2.78
CA SER A 143 16.07 -12.41 -3.58
C SER A 143 16.16 -11.14 -2.71
N LEU A 144 15.98 -11.25 -1.39
CA LEU A 144 16.07 -10.12 -0.48
C LEU A 144 17.52 -9.67 -0.30
N PRO A 145 17.83 -8.36 -0.41
CA PRO A 145 19.19 -7.84 -0.21
C PRO A 145 19.80 -8.18 1.15
N PHE A 146 18.95 -8.35 2.16
CA PHE A 146 19.32 -8.63 3.55
C PHE A 146 19.00 -10.07 3.97
N PHE A 147 18.70 -10.98 3.03
CA PHE A 147 18.38 -12.40 3.32
C PHE A 147 19.41 -13.06 4.25
N HIS A 148 20.69 -12.74 4.06
CA HIS A 148 21.82 -13.27 4.84
C HIS A 148 21.81 -12.89 6.33
N ARG A 149 20.96 -11.94 6.75
CA ARG A 149 20.79 -11.55 8.15
C ARG A 149 19.82 -12.45 8.92
N PHE A 150 19.07 -13.30 8.20
CA PHE A 150 18.07 -14.18 8.76
C PHE A 150 18.58 -15.62 8.74
N TRP A 151 18.36 -16.33 9.84
CA TRP A 151 18.53 -17.77 9.92
C TRP A 151 17.33 -18.47 9.29
N GLU A 152 17.50 -19.75 8.92
CA GLU A 152 16.38 -20.51 8.32
C GLU A 152 15.16 -20.60 9.25
N HIS A 153 15.39 -20.64 10.57
CA HIS A 153 14.33 -20.69 11.59
C HIS A 153 13.66 -19.33 11.85
N ASP A 154 14.23 -18.22 11.35
CA ASP A 154 13.59 -16.92 11.44
C ASP A 154 12.48 -16.77 10.40
N TRP A 155 12.47 -17.63 9.37
CA TRP A 155 11.46 -17.64 8.33
C TRP A 155 10.29 -18.55 8.72
N PRO A 156 9.04 -18.14 8.43
CA PRO A 156 7.90 -19.01 8.66
C PRO A 156 7.95 -20.23 7.75
N GLU A 157 7.35 -21.32 8.19
CA GLU A 157 7.27 -22.54 7.38
C GLU A 157 6.45 -22.30 6.11
N THR A 158 7.11 -22.47 4.96
CA THR A 158 6.46 -22.48 3.65
C THR A 158 6.14 -23.91 3.24
N PRO A 159 4.98 -24.18 2.61
CA PRO A 159 4.68 -25.49 2.04
C PRO A 159 5.81 -25.96 1.13
N SER A 160 6.17 -27.25 1.18
CA SER A 160 7.22 -27.82 0.32
C SER A 160 6.75 -28.07 -1.11
N ASP A 161 5.99 -27.14 -1.69
CA ASP A 161 5.56 -27.24 -3.07
C ASP A 161 6.62 -26.64 -4.02
N ARG A 162 6.47 -26.89 -5.32
CA ARG A 162 7.38 -26.36 -6.34
C ARG A 162 7.02 -24.94 -6.76
N ARG A 163 6.10 -24.27 -6.06
CA ARG A 163 5.65 -22.93 -6.44
C ARG A 163 6.63 -21.88 -5.91
N ARG A 164 6.47 -20.67 -6.41
CA ARG A 164 7.18 -19.51 -5.87
C ARG A 164 6.51 -19.12 -4.56
N HIS A 165 7.32 -18.71 -3.60
CA HIS A 165 6.85 -18.11 -2.35
C HIS A 165 7.31 -16.65 -2.38
N PRO A 166 6.52 -15.78 -3.04
CA PRO A 166 6.83 -14.37 -3.04
C PRO A 166 6.83 -13.85 -1.61
N VAL A 167 7.63 -12.81 -1.41
CA VAL A 167 7.87 -12.19 -0.13
C VAL A 167 7.49 -10.73 -0.26
N VAL A 168 6.38 -10.36 0.37
CA VAL A 168 6.08 -8.96 0.65
C VAL A 168 7.05 -8.45 1.68
N VAL A 169 7.29 -7.15 1.72
CA VAL A 169 8.31 -6.50 2.50
C VAL A 169 7.86 -5.07 2.83
N MET A 170 7.39 -4.78 4.06
CA MET A 170 6.94 -3.42 4.45
C MET A 170 8.09 -2.52 4.93
N HIS A 171 7.89 -1.19 4.83
CA HIS A 171 8.89 -0.21 5.26
C HIS A 171 9.09 -0.20 6.78
N ASN A 172 10.35 -0.05 7.22
CA ASN A 172 10.69 -0.06 8.65
C ASN A 172 10.01 1.08 9.44
N ASP A 173 9.66 2.20 8.80
CA ASP A 173 8.94 3.27 9.51
C ASP A 173 7.54 2.86 9.98
N PHE A 174 6.91 1.87 9.35
CA PHE A 174 5.69 1.29 9.93
C PHE A 174 6.01 0.57 11.24
N SER A 175 7.04 -0.28 11.25
CA SER A 175 7.49 -0.94 12.49
C SER A 175 7.86 0.08 13.57
N LYS A 176 8.62 1.14 13.24
CA LYS A 176 8.93 2.24 14.19
C LYS A 176 7.66 2.91 14.69
N TYR A 177 6.73 3.27 13.80
CA TYR A 177 5.48 3.92 14.18
C TYR A 177 4.66 3.03 15.12
N PHE A 178 4.48 1.76 14.77
CA PHE A 178 3.68 0.80 15.55
C PHE A 178 4.40 0.25 16.79
N SER A 179 5.71 0.36 16.91
CA SER A 179 6.46 -0.04 18.12
C SER A 179 6.55 1.08 19.17
N GLN A 180 6.49 2.35 18.77
CA GLN A 180 6.57 3.48 19.69
C GLN A 180 5.49 3.45 20.79
N GLN A 181 5.89 3.76 22.03
CA GLN A 181 4.97 3.77 23.18
C GLN A 181 3.94 4.91 23.10
N ASP A 182 4.30 5.99 22.42
CA ASP A 182 3.57 7.27 22.44
C ASP A 182 2.34 7.30 21.53
N LEU A 183 2.01 6.18 20.86
CA LEU A 183 0.73 6.03 20.14
C LEU A 183 -0.51 6.26 21.02
N ARG A 184 -0.37 6.20 22.35
CA ARG A 184 -1.46 6.55 23.27
C ARG A 184 -1.84 8.03 23.21
N ASN A 185 -0.89 8.89 22.83
CA ASN A 185 -1.06 10.33 22.68
C ASN A 185 -1.13 10.75 21.21
N ALA A 186 -1.02 9.80 20.27
CA ALA A 186 -1.15 10.10 18.85
C ALA A 186 -2.56 10.61 18.55
N ASP A 187 -2.62 11.64 17.71
CA ASP A 187 -3.88 12.10 17.15
C ASP A 187 -4.63 10.93 16.49
N ARG A 188 -5.92 10.80 16.81
CA ARG A 188 -6.72 9.65 16.39
C ARG A 188 -6.82 9.58 14.86
N ASP A 189 -6.88 10.71 14.17
CA ASP A 189 -7.00 10.74 12.71
C ASP A 189 -5.67 10.32 12.07
N VAL A 190 -4.54 10.77 12.61
CA VAL A 190 -3.21 10.31 12.16
C VAL A 190 -3.09 8.80 12.35
N TRP A 191 -3.53 8.26 13.49
CA TRP A 191 -3.51 6.82 13.71
C TRP A 191 -4.38 6.06 12.70
N LEU A 192 -5.61 6.50 12.45
CA LEU A 192 -6.51 5.88 11.48
C LEU A 192 -5.95 5.94 10.05
N ARG A 193 -5.37 7.09 9.65
CA ARG A 193 -4.74 7.24 8.34
C ARG A 193 -3.53 6.32 8.20
N THR A 194 -2.68 6.21 9.21
CA THR A 194 -1.52 5.31 9.13
C THR A 194 -1.95 3.84 9.09
N GLN A 195 -3.02 3.45 9.79
CA GLN A 195 -3.59 2.09 9.67
C GLN A 195 -4.13 1.84 8.26
N PHE A 196 -4.86 2.81 7.70
CA PHE A 196 -5.37 2.70 6.34
C PHE A 196 -4.23 2.61 5.32
N LEU A 197 -3.22 3.48 5.41
CA LEU A 197 -2.03 3.46 4.57
C LEU A 197 -1.32 2.10 4.65
N PHE A 198 -1.07 1.58 5.85
CA PHE A 198 -0.46 0.27 6.02
C PHE A 198 -1.28 -0.81 5.31
N ALA A 199 -2.60 -0.81 5.52
CA ALA A 199 -3.49 -1.80 4.92
C ALA A 199 -3.48 -1.72 3.39
N THR A 200 -3.53 -0.52 2.80
CA THR A 200 -3.50 -0.31 1.36
C THR A 200 -2.16 -0.69 0.76
N THR A 201 -1.05 -0.27 1.38
CA THR A 201 0.30 -0.65 0.93
C THR A 201 0.50 -2.17 1.01
N LEU A 202 0.00 -2.83 2.06
CA LEU A 202 0.12 -4.27 2.17
C LEU A 202 -0.66 -4.99 1.07
N VAL A 203 -1.87 -4.54 0.70
CA VAL A 203 -2.60 -5.15 -0.42
C VAL A 203 -1.96 -4.83 -1.78
N HIS A 204 -1.40 -3.63 -1.94
CA HIS A 204 -0.61 -3.26 -3.13
C HIS A 204 0.51 -4.29 -3.34
N GLU A 205 1.31 -4.56 -2.31
CA GLU A 205 2.37 -5.57 -2.41
C GLU A 205 1.83 -6.99 -2.58
N ILE A 206 0.69 -7.32 -1.97
CA ILE A 206 0.05 -8.62 -2.18
C ILE A 206 -0.45 -8.78 -3.63
N ALA A 207 -0.84 -7.71 -4.33
CA ALA A 207 -1.20 -7.75 -5.74
C ALA A 207 0.01 -8.20 -6.60
N HIS A 208 1.17 -7.62 -6.33
CA HIS A 208 2.45 -8.03 -6.92
C HIS A 208 2.80 -9.48 -6.57
N ALA A 209 2.67 -9.85 -5.30
CA ALA A 209 2.98 -11.20 -4.83
C ALA A 209 2.06 -12.23 -5.50
N TYR A 210 0.77 -11.92 -5.60
CA TYR A 210 -0.22 -12.78 -6.25
C TYR A 210 0.12 -13.01 -7.72
N SER A 211 0.56 -11.97 -8.43
CA SER A 211 1.09 -12.07 -9.80
C SER A 211 2.29 -13.02 -9.89
N MET A 212 3.31 -12.81 -9.05
CA MET A 212 4.52 -13.64 -9.03
C MET A 212 4.25 -15.11 -8.67
N TRP A 213 3.22 -15.36 -7.87
CA TRP A 213 2.80 -16.71 -7.48
C TRP A 213 2.07 -17.44 -8.60
N LEU A 214 1.22 -16.74 -9.37
CA LEU A 214 0.49 -17.31 -10.50
C LEU A 214 1.35 -17.50 -11.74
N GLU A 215 2.21 -16.54 -12.05
CA GLU A 215 2.93 -16.47 -13.32
C GLU A 215 4.40 -16.86 -13.19
N LYS A 216 4.93 -17.50 -14.24
CA LYS A 216 6.35 -17.86 -14.31
C LYS A 216 7.22 -16.71 -14.80
N ASP A 217 6.65 -15.77 -15.53
CA ASP A 217 7.36 -14.65 -16.09
C ASP A 217 7.49 -13.52 -15.06
N HIS A 218 8.52 -12.68 -15.21
CA HIS A 218 8.83 -11.58 -14.28
C HIS A 218 8.27 -10.23 -14.73
N TYR A 219 7.50 -10.20 -15.82
CA TYR A 219 6.97 -8.97 -16.38
C TYR A 219 5.50 -8.83 -16.03
N GLU A 220 5.17 -7.76 -15.30
CA GLU A 220 3.79 -7.40 -15.05
C GLU A 220 3.10 -6.99 -16.35
N PRO A 221 1.86 -7.44 -16.59
CA PRO A 221 1.04 -6.90 -17.67
C PRO A 221 0.47 -5.53 -17.28
N LEU A 222 0.10 -4.75 -18.29
CA LEU A 222 -0.81 -3.62 -18.11
C LEU A 222 -2.16 -4.14 -17.59
N TRP A 223 -2.76 -3.44 -16.63
CA TRP A 223 -4.05 -3.85 -16.11
C TRP A 223 -5.15 -3.70 -17.17
N SER A 224 -5.19 -2.57 -17.87
CA SER A 224 -6.03 -2.32 -19.03
C SER A 224 -5.21 -2.07 -20.29
N ARG A 225 -5.85 -1.99 -21.46
CA ARG A 225 -5.16 -1.62 -22.72
C ARG A 225 -4.71 -0.15 -22.69
N GLU A 226 -5.42 0.67 -21.94
CA GLU A 226 -5.29 2.12 -21.87
C GLU A 226 -4.24 2.57 -20.84
N ASP A 227 -3.78 1.65 -19.97
CA ASP A 227 -2.81 1.96 -18.95
C ASP A 227 -1.43 2.27 -19.53
N ARG A 228 -0.75 3.23 -18.91
CA ARG A 228 0.58 3.70 -19.32
C ARG A 228 1.71 2.89 -18.68
N GLU A 229 1.46 2.33 -17.49
CA GLU A 229 2.47 1.65 -16.67
C GLU A 229 1.94 0.27 -16.26
N ALA A 230 2.83 -0.72 -16.30
CA ALA A 230 2.55 -2.06 -15.80
C ALA A 230 2.92 -2.11 -14.33
N GLU A 231 1.99 -1.66 -13.49
CA GLU A 231 2.15 -1.61 -12.03
C GLU A 231 0.84 -2.10 -11.42
N LEU A 232 0.80 -3.39 -11.09
CA LEU A 232 -0.43 -4.06 -10.67
C LEU A 232 -0.94 -3.55 -9.32
N GLY A 233 -0.05 -3.17 -8.40
CA GLY A 233 -0.43 -2.61 -7.11
C GLY A 233 -1.20 -1.29 -7.23
N PHE A 234 -0.73 -0.36 -8.07
CA PHE A 234 -1.43 0.89 -8.38
C PHE A 234 -2.73 0.64 -9.13
N SER A 235 -2.77 -0.37 -10.01
CA SER A 235 -4.03 -0.75 -10.66
C SER A 235 -5.05 -1.25 -9.63
N TRP A 236 -4.63 -2.01 -8.62
CA TRP A 236 -5.50 -2.46 -7.53
C TRP A 236 -6.04 -1.29 -6.72
N GLU A 237 -5.17 -0.36 -6.34
CA GLU A 237 -5.58 0.84 -5.61
C GLU A 237 -6.58 1.67 -6.42
N ASN A 238 -6.31 1.89 -7.71
CA ASN A 238 -7.18 2.70 -8.56
C ASN A 238 -8.54 2.03 -8.78
N GLU A 239 -8.59 0.73 -9.03
CA GLU A 239 -9.86 0.03 -9.24
C GLU A 239 -10.69 -0.10 -7.96
N THR A 240 -10.02 -0.34 -6.82
CA THR A 240 -10.69 -0.63 -5.55
C THR A 240 -11.05 0.64 -4.80
N LEU A 241 -10.13 1.62 -4.75
CA LEU A 241 -10.25 2.84 -3.95
C LEU A 241 -10.61 4.05 -4.82
N GLY A 242 -10.39 3.98 -6.14
CA GLY A 242 -10.57 5.11 -7.05
C GLY A 242 -9.39 6.08 -7.08
N TYR A 243 -8.33 5.83 -6.32
CA TYR A 243 -7.11 6.64 -6.26
C TYR A 243 -5.97 5.86 -5.61
N ILE A 244 -4.75 6.37 -5.78
CA ILE A 244 -3.53 5.81 -5.16
C ILE A 244 -3.30 6.50 -3.81
N CYS A 245 -3.07 5.73 -2.76
CA CYS A 245 -2.91 6.15 -1.38
C CYS A 245 -1.45 6.36 -1.02
N ASN A 246 -0.94 7.58 -1.21
CA ASN A 246 0.40 7.96 -0.78
C ASN A 246 0.36 9.09 0.26
N PRO A 247 1.24 9.08 1.28
CA PRO A 247 1.40 10.22 2.17
C PRO A 247 1.94 11.43 1.40
N LEU A 248 1.32 12.60 1.57
CA LEU A 248 1.64 13.82 0.83
C LEU A 248 3.13 14.23 0.92
N PHE A 249 3.75 14.01 2.07
CA PHE A 249 5.15 14.40 2.36
C PHE A 249 6.11 13.22 2.38
N HIS A 250 5.67 12.09 1.84
CA HIS A 250 6.40 10.85 1.86
C HIS A 250 6.80 10.32 3.27
N THR A 251 6.16 10.81 4.34
CA THR A 251 6.41 10.38 5.71
C THR A 251 5.23 9.58 6.27
N ILE A 252 5.52 8.42 6.87
CA ILE A 252 4.53 7.63 7.62
C ILE A 252 4.21 8.31 8.95
N THR A 253 5.23 8.88 9.60
CA THR A 253 5.05 9.66 10.84
C THR A 253 4.36 10.97 10.51
N GLY A 254 3.26 11.27 11.22
CA GLY A 254 2.47 12.47 10.95
C GLY A 254 1.74 12.41 9.61
N CYS A 255 1.21 11.25 9.23
CA CYS A 255 0.43 11.08 8.02
C CYS A 255 -0.83 11.98 8.02
N GLU A 256 -0.67 13.24 7.59
CA GLU A 256 -1.74 14.24 7.56
C GLU A 256 -2.75 13.97 6.44
N MET A 257 -2.31 13.42 5.31
CA MET A 257 -3.16 13.20 4.15
C MET A 257 -2.65 12.05 3.30
N LEU A 258 -3.60 11.26 2.78
CA LEU A 258 -3.36 10.17 1.85
C LEU A 258 -3.92 10.55 0.49
N LEU A 259 -3.04 11.04 -0.38
CA LEU A 259 -3.37 11.39 -1.74
C LEU A 259 -2.12 11.27 -2.58
N SER A 260 -2.12 10.31 -3.51
CA SER A 260 -1.11 10.26 -4.54
C SER A 260 -1.48 11.17 -5.69
N MET A 261 -0.52 12.01 -6.05
CA MET A 261 -0.62 12.84 -7.23
C MET A 261 -0.59 12.06 -8.55
N LYS A 262 -0.18 10.79 -8.53
CA LYS A 262 -0.23 9.91 -9.71
C LYS A 262 -1.66 9.54 -10.11
N ALA A 263 -2.64 9.68 -9.21
CA ALA A 263 -4.03 9.28 -9.46
C ALA A 263 -4.81 10.26 -10.35
N VAL A 264 -4.31 11.48 -10.52
CA VAL A 264 -4.89 12.44 -11.46
C VAL A 264 -4.10 12.30 -12.75
N SER A 265 -4.72 11.76 -13.79
CA SER A 265 -4.14 11.75 -15.13
C SER A 265 -3.99 13.19 -15.61
N TYR A 266 -2.77 13.72 -15.52
CA TYR A 266 -2.44 14.98 -16.18
C TYR A 266 -2.10 14.73 -17.64
N GLU A 267 -2.49 15.68 -18.48
CA GLU A 267 -2.02 15.73 -19.86
C GLU A 267 -0.53 16.06 -19.88
N TYR A 268 -0.05 16.85 -18.90
CA TYR A 268 1.34 17.27 -18.74
C TYR A 268 1.77 17.33 -17.26
N ASN A 269 3.01 16.93 -16.96
CA ASN A 269 3.56 16.86 -15.58
C ASN A 269 3.60 18.22 -14.84
N ASP A 270 3.66 19.33 -15.56
CA ASP A 270 3.72 20.68 -15.01
C ASP A 270 2.38 21.19 -14.43
N GLN A 271 1.27 20.49 -14.71
CA GLN A 271 -0.06 20.81 -14.17
C GLN A 271 -0.24 20.35 -12.71
N GLN A 272 0.61 19.43 -12.25
CA GLN A 272 0.53 18.79 -10.95
C GLN A 272 0.50 19.80 -9.77
N PRO A 273 1.38 20.81 -9.65
CA PRO A 273 1.41 21.71 -8.49
C PRO A 273 0.15 22.60 -8.38
N GLY A 274 -0.43 22.97 -9.53
CA GLY A 274 -1.64 23.80 -9.58
C GLY A 274 -2.90 23.07 -9.12
N ILE A 275 -2.93 21.75 -9.24
CA ILE A 275 -4.06 20.90 -8.85
C ILE A 275 -3.96 20.50 -7.38
N VAL A 276 -2.75 20.25 -6.85
CA VAL A 276 -2.49 20.09 -5.40
C VAL A 276 -3.07 21.28 -4.61
N ARG A 277 -2.67 22.50 -4.98
CA ARG A 277 -3.10 23.72 -4.28
C ARG A 277 -4.62 23.91 -4.26
N LYS A 278 -5.32 23.36 -5.25
CA LYS A 278 -6.78 23.49 -5.36
C LYS A 278 -7.52 22.38 -4.62
N LEU A 279 -7.03 21.14 -4.69
CA LEU A 279 -7.59 20.00 -3.95
C LEU A 279 -7.51 20.21 -2.43
N ILE A 280 -6.45 20.86 -1.97
CA ILE A 280 -6.24 21.15 -0.55
C ILE A 280 -6.93 22.46 -0.13
N GLY A 281 -7.38 23.29 -1.08
CA GLY A 281 -8.03 24.58 -0.80
C GLY A 281 -7.12 25.61 -0.11
N GLN A 282 -7.72 26.63 0.52
CA GLN A 282 -7.03 27.58 1.42
C GLN A 282 -6.89 27.02 2.85
N HIS A 283 -6.77 25.70 3.01
CA HIS A 283 -6.65 25.11 4.34
C HIS A 283 -5.40 25.68 5.04
N PRO A 284 -5.47 26.12 6.32
CA PRO A 284 -4.40 26.84 7.03
C PRO A 284 -3.17 25.98 7.37
N LEU A 285 -3.01 24.83 6.71
CA LEU A 285 -1.74 24.12 6.70
C LEU A 285 -0.76 25.00 5.93
N HIS A 286 0.07 25.74 6.67
CA HIS A 286 1.16 26.53 6.13
C HIS A 286 2.12 25.61 5.37
N PHE A 287 1.92 25.50 4.06
CA PHE A 287 2.87 24.85 3.16
C PHE A 287 4.14 25.68 3.11
N HIS A 288 5.11 25.34 3.95
CA HIS A 288 6.49 25.60 3.61
C HIS A 288 6.87 24.60 2.52
N TYR A 289 6.74 25.02 1.26
CA TYR A 289 7.40 24.34 0.16
C TYR A 289 8.91 24.35 0.47
N ARG A 290 9.44 23.23 0.95
CA ARG A 290 10.89 23.00 0.88
C ARG A 290 11.17 22.55 -0.54
N THR A 291 11.75 23.43 -1.33
CA THR A 291 12.39 23.07 -2.59
C THR A 291 13.41 21.94 -2.34
N THR A 292 13.72 21.15 -3.37
CA THR A 292 14.80 20.15 -3.30
C THR A 292 16.14 20.76 -2.87
N ALA A 293 16.35 22.05 -3.13
CA ALA A 293 17.49 22.82 -2.62
C ALA A 293 17.44 23.04 -1.08
N GLU A 294 16.27 23.30 -0.51
CA GLU A 294 16.08 23.49 0.95
C GLU A 294 16.10 22.14 1.71
N ALA A 295 15.67 21.05 1.08
CA ALA A 295 15.85 19.71 1.63
C ALA A 295 17.34 19.31 1.66
N ALA A 296 18.11 19.65 0.62
CA ALA A 296 19.55 19.41 0.55
C ALA A 296 20.35 20.27 1.55
N SER A 297 19.93 21.52 1.83
CA SER A 297 20.61 22.39 2.81
C SER A 297 20.39 21.96 4.26
N THR A 298 19.38 21.13 4.55
CA THR A 298 19.13 20.61 5.90
C THR A 298 19.97 19.36 6.20
N LEU A 299 20.50 18.69 5.18
CA LEU A 299 21.37 17.50 5.30
C LEU A 299 22.87 17.85 5.43
N VAL A 300 23.24 19.13 5.31
CA VAL A 300 24.61 19.60 5.53
C VAL A 300 24.68 20.41 6.82
N SER A 301 24.60 19.71 7.95
CA SER A 301 25.28 20.17 9.16
C SER A 301 25.60 18.99 10.08
N PRO A 302 26.86 18.54 10.04
CA PRO A 302 27.51 18.17 11.29
C PRO A 302 28.94 18.72 11.29
N LEU A 303 29.13 19.93 11.82
CA LEU A 303 30.43 20.36 12.35
C LEU A 303 30.20 21.22 13.59
N VAL A 304 29.73 20.57 14.67
CA VAL A 304 30.05 21.06 16.00
C VAL A 304 31.55 20.86 16.18
N ARG A 305 32.30 21.97 16.11
CA ARG A 305 33.69 22.04 16.57
C ARG A 305 33.71 21.64 18.04
N ILE A 306 34.14 20.41 18.33
CA ILE A 306 34.60 20.05 19.67
C ILE A 306 35.90 20.84 19.87
N GLY A 307 35.81 21.88 20.70
CA GLY A 307 36.95 22.67 21.12
C GLY A 307 37.97 21.80 21.83
N SER A 308 39.19 21.84 21.31
CA SER A 308 40.40 21.45 22.00
C SER A 308 40.59 22.33 23.25
N GLY A 309 40.50 21.72 24.43
CA GLY A 309 40.82 22.43 25.66
C GLY A 309 40.52 21.65 26.92
N LEU A 310 41.40 20.70 27.29
CA LEU A 310 41.70 20.38 28.69
C LEU A 310 42.90 19.42 28.77
N LEU A 311 44.09 19.98 28.59
CA LEU A 311 45.27 19.57 29.36
C LEU A 311 45.24 20.37 30.66
N ARG A 312 45.13 19.71 31.82
CA ARG A 312 45.99 19.94 32.99
C ARG A 312 45.49 19.19 34.24
N HIS A 313 46.45 18.44 34.78
CA HIS A 313 46.71 18.14 36.19
C HIS A 313 45.71 17.28 36.97
N MET A 314 46.19 16.10 37.36
CA MET A 314 46.32 15.75 38.78
C MET A 314 47.67 15.03 39.00
N PRO A 315 48.24 15.13 40.21
CA PRO A 315 49.57 14.61 40.59
C PRO A 315 49.66 13.08 40.59
#